data_AF-A0A848B2B6-F1
#
_entry.id   AF-A0A848B2B6-F1
#
_cell.length_a   1.000
_cell.length_b   1.000
_cell.length_c   1.000
_cell.angle_alpha   90.00
_cell.angle_beta   90.00
_cell.angle_gamma   90.00
#
_symmetry.space_group_name_H-M   'P 1'
#
loop_
_entity.id
_entity.type
_entity.pdbx_description
1 polymer ?
#
loop_
_entity_poly.entity_id
_entity_poly.type
_entity_poly.pdbx_seq_one_letter_code
_entity_poly.pdbx_strand_id
1 'polypeptide(L)'
;MVRCAHCGKSLDEKEALRHKKKDGGEEIICRDCFKEITGIDYQTFAYRRENAKQTIFAVVFCLAATVYAFVEKGALWGVLGLVLTVLVYLFASKAR
;
A
#
# COMPACT_ATOMS: atom_id res chain seq x y z
N MET A 1 -7.88 20.87 -17.06
CA MET A 1 -9.20 20.78 -16.41
C MET A 1 -9.84 19.46 -16.78
N VAL A 2 -10.14 18.62 -15.79
CA VAL A 2 -10.67 17.27 -16.00
C VAL A 2 -12.05 17.19 -15.35
N ARG A 3 -13.02 16.56 -16.00
CA ARG A 3 -14.37 16.42 -15.44
C ARG A 3 -14.50 15.10 -14.71
N CYS A 4 -15.09 15.14 -13.52
CA CYS A 4 -15.46 13.94 -12.80
C CYS A 4 -16.55 13.17 -13.57
N ALA A 5 -16.33 11.87 -13.81
CA ALA A 5 -17.30 11.01 -14.48
C ALA A 5 -18.60 10.81 -13.66
N HIS A 6 -18.53 10.97 -12.34
CA HIS A 6 -19.65 10.68 -11.44
C HIS A 6 -20.49 11.91 -11.08
N CYS A 7 -19.86 13.07 -10.88
CA CYS A 7 -20.55 14.31 -10.46
C CYS A 7 -20.48 15.44 -11.50
N GLY A 8 -19.78 15.25 -12.62
CA GLY A 8 -19.64 16.25 -13.69
C GLY A 8 -18.84 17.51 -13.33
N LYS A 9 -18.37 17.63 -12.08
CA LYS A 9 -17.63 18.79 -11.58
C LYS A 9 -16.29 18.92 -12.31
N SER A 10 -15.92 20.15 -12.67
CA SER A 10 -14.60 20.47 -13.22
C SER A 10 -13.56 20.44 -12.09
N LEU A 11 -12.59 19.55 -12.21
CA LEU A 11 -11.49 19.38 -11.29
C LEU A 11 -10.18 19.86 -11.93
N ASP A 12 -9.28 20.33 -11.07
CA ASP A 12 -7.89 20.51 -11.45
C ASP A 12 -7.19 19.16 -11.62
N GLU A 13 -6.14 19.07 -12.44
CA GLU A 13 -5.41 17.81 -12.65
C GLU A 13 -4.85 17.23 -11.36
N LYS A 14 -4.54 18.07 -10.36
CA LYS A 14 -4.06 17.63 -9.05
C LYS A 14 -5.11 16.95 -8.17
N GLU A 15 -6.40 17.20 -8.44
CA GLU A 15 -7.51 16.65 -7.67
C GLU A 15 -8.19 15.47 -8.35
N ALA A 16 -7.87 15.25 -9.64
CA ALA A 16 -8.37 14.14 -10.42
C ALA A 16 -7.82 12.80 -9.92
N LEU A 17 -8.71 11.92 -9.46
CA LEU A 17 -8.37 10.58 -9.01
C LEU A 17 -8.75 9.56 -10.08
N ARG A 18 -7.83 8.64 -10.43
CA ARG A 18 -8.16 7.49 -11.28
C ARG A 18 -8.71 6.36 -10.44
N HIS A 19 -9.95 6.01 -10.67
CA HIS A 19 -10.60 4.87 -10.05
C HIS A 19 -10.70 3.72 -11.06
N LYS A 20 -10.21 2.53 -10.67
CA LYS A 20 -10.36 1.31 -11.46
C LYS A 20 -11.67 0.62 -11.08
N LYS A 21 -12.57 0.45 -12.05
CA LYS A 21 -13.78 -0.35 -11.89
C LYS A 21 -13.44 -1.84 -11.87
N LYS A 22 -14.38 -2.62 -11.32
CA LYS A 22 -14.32 -4.09 -11.34
C LYS A 22 -14.28 -4.65 -12.76
N ASP A 23 -14.86 -3.94 -13.71
CA ASP A 23 -14.93 -4.32 -15.13
C ASP A 23 -13.65 -3.99 -15.91
N GLY A 24 -12.58 -3.56 -15.23
CA GLY A 24 -11.27 -3.25 -15.84
C GLY A 24 -11.15 -1.85 -16.46
N GLY A 25 -12.25 -1.08 -16.49
CA GLY A 25 -12.23 0.32 -16.93
C GLY A 25 -11.62 1.28 -15.89
N GLU A 26 -10.96 2.34 -16.36
CA GLU A 26 -10.53 3.46 -15.53
C GLU A 26 -11.46 4.65 -15.72
N GLU A 27 -11.90 5.26 -14.62
CA GLU A 27 -12.66 6.52 -14.65
C GLU A 27 -12.00 7.58 -13.77
N ILE A 28 -12.21 8.84 -14.13
CA ILE A 28 -11.69 9.97 -13.37
C ILE A 28 -12.77 10.47 -12.43
N ILE A 29 -12.49 10.46 -11.13
CA ILE A 29 -13.43 10.85 -10.09
C ILE A 29 -12.85 11.89 -9.15
N CYS A 30 -13.74 12.55 -8.42
CA CYS A 30 -13.42 13.53 -7.40
C CYS A 30 -13.10 12.86 -6.04
N ARG A 31 -12.47 13.58 -5.10
CA ARG A 31 -12.21 13.08 -3.74
C ARG A 31 -13.49 12.71 -2.98
N ASP A 32 -14.53 13.53 -3.12
CA ASP A 32 -15.84 13.28 -2.48
C ASP A 32 -16.49 12.01 -3.04
N CYS A 33 -16.45 11.86 -4.36
CA CYS A 33 -16.94 10.71 -5.12
C CYS A 33 -16.18 9.43 -4.72
N PHE A 34 -14.85 9.54 -4.56
CA PHE A 34 -14.03 8.41 -4.09
C PHE A 34 -14.44 7.96 -2.70
N LYS A 35 -14.73 8.90 -1.79
CA LYS A 35 -15.20 8.60 -0.44
C LYS A 35 -16.58 7.93 -0.43
N GLU A 36 -17.49 8.38 -1.30
CA GLU A 36 -18.82 7.77 -1.46
C GLU A 36 -18.75 6.33 -1.99
N ILE A 37 -17.89 6.10 -3.01
CA ILE A 37 -17.74 4.79 -3.64
C ILE A 37 -16.99 3.79 -2.73
N THR A 38 -15.92 4.24 -2.07
CA THR A 38 -15.03 3.34 -1.31
C THR A 38 -15.32 3.32 0.19
N GLY A 39 -16.09 4.28 0.70
CA GLY A 39 -16.33 4.49 2.13
C GLY A 39 -15.11 5.01 2.91
N ILE A 40 -14.00 5.35 2.24
CA ILE A 40 -12.75 5.75 2.87
C ILE A 40 -12.31 7.10 2.32
N ASP A 41 -11.81 7.97 3.21
CA ASP A 41 -11.21 9.24 2.79
C ASP A 41 -9.92 9.02 2.00
N TYR A 42 -9.72 9.82 0.94
CA TYR A 42 -8.53 9.70 0.10
C TYR A 42 -7.23 9.88 0.90
N GLN A 43 -7.20 10.76 1.91
CA GLN A 43 -6.00 10.97 2.72
C GLN A 43 -5.64 9.72 3.52
N THR A 44 -6.64 9.05 4.09
CA THR A 44 -6.44 7.79 4.82
C THR A 44 -5.99 6.68 3.88
N PHE A 45 -6.56 6.60 2.67
CA PHE A 45 -6.12 5.65 1.66
C PHE A 45 -4.66 5.90 1.22
N ALA A 46 -4.31 7.16 0.94
CA ALA A 46 -2.96 7.55 0.54
C ALA A 46 -1.93 7.23 1.64
N TYR A 47 -2.23 7.59 2.89
CA TYR A 47 -1.39 7.27 4.05
C TYR A 47 -1.17 5.76 4.20
N ARG A 48 -2.24 4.96 4.16
CA ARG A 48 -2.13 3.49 4.24
C ARG A 48 -1.30 2.91 3.09
N ARG A 49 -1.44 3.46 1.89
CA ARG A 49 -0.67 3.04 0.72
C ARG A 49 0.83 3.34 0.88
N GLU A 50 1.19 4.50 1.42
CA GLU A 50 2.59 4.86 1.68
C GLU A 50 3.20 4.01 2.79
N ASN A 51 2.48 3.83 3.90
CA ASN A 51 2.92 2.96 4.99
C ASN A 51 3.12 1.50 4.50
N ALA A 52 2.23 1.01 3.64
CA ALA A 52 2.39 -0.30 3.02
C ALA A 52 3.65 -0.39 2.15
N LYS A 53 3.99 0.63 1.37
CA LYS A 53 5.25 0.67 0.60
C LYS A 53 6.46 0.62 1.52
N GLN A 54 6.50 1.45 2.56
CA GLN A 54 7.61 1.47 3.53
C GLN A 54 7.78 0.12 4.22
N THR A 55 6.67 -0.49 4.65
CA THR A 55 6.66 -1.83 5.26
C THR A 55 7.19 -2.90 4.30
N ILE A 56 6.79 -2.86 3.03
CA ILE A 56 7.28 -3.79 2.00
C ILE A 56 8.80 -3.66 1.84
N PHE A 57 9.32 -2.43 1.75
CA PHE A 57 10.76 -2.21 1.65
C PHE A 57 11.52 -2.76 2.86
N ALA A 58 11.01 -2.54 4.07
CA ALA A 58 11.60 -3.08 5.30
C ALA A 58 11.62 -4.63 5.30
N VAL A 59 10.52 -5.27 4.91
CA VAL A 59 10.43 -6.74 4.84
C VAL A 59 11.42 -7.31 3.82
N VAL A 60 11.53 -6.70 2.65
CA VAL A 60 12.50 -7.13 1.61
C VAL A 60 13.93 -7.06 2.15
N PHE A 61 14.28 -5.99 2.86
CA PHE A 61 15.59 -5.86 3.48
C PHE A 61 15.85 -6.93 4.55
N CYS A 62 14.89 -7.18 5.43
CA CYS A 62 15.02 -8.22 6.44
C CYS A 62 15.14 -9.63 5.81
N LEU A 63 14.42 -9.89 4.71
CA LEU A 63 14.54 -11.15 3.98
C LEU A 63 15.93 -11.33 3.36
N ALA A 64 16.50 -10.28 2.77
CA ALA A 64 17.88 -10.32 2.27
C ALA A 64 18.89 -10.62 3.39
N ALA A 65 18.73 -9.99 4.56
CA ALA A 65 19.57 -10.25 5.73
C ALA A 65 19.43 -11.70 6.24
N THR A 66 18.22 -12.28 6.22
CA THR A 66 18.02 -13.68 6.60
C THR A 66 18.70 -14.66 5.64
N VAL A 67 18.63 -14.39 4.35
CA VAL A 67 19.31 -15.22 3.34
C VAL A 67 20.82 -15.17 3.57
N TYR A 68 21.37 -13.97 3.83
CA TYR A 68 22.78 -13.82 4.14
C TYR A 68 23.19 -14.59 5.42
N ALA A 69 22.40 -14.47 6.49
CA ALA A 69 22.64 -15.19 7.74
C ALA A 69 22.57 -16.72 7.56
N PHE A 70 21.67 -17.21 6.71
CA PHE A 70 21.55 -18.63 6.38
C PHE A 70 22.82 -19.16 5.69
N VAL A 71 23.40 -18.38 4.77
CA VAL A 71 24.60 -18.75 4.04
C VAL A 71 25.84 -18.73 4.92
N GLU A 72 26.02 -17.71 5.77
CA GLU A 72 27.24 -17.57 6.58
C GLU A 72 27.22 -18.36 7.91
N LYS A 73 26.08 -18.39 8.58
CA LYS A 73 25.96 -18.91 9.96
C LYS A 73 25.17 -20.22 10.02
N GLY A 74 24.65 -20.69 8.89
CA GLY A 74 23.89 -21.93 8.77
C GLY A 74 22.40 -21.78 9.08
N ALA A 75 21.68 -22.90 8.97
CA ALA A 75 20.23 -22.92 8.91
C ALA A 75 19.51 -22.36 10.15
N LEU A 76 20.11 -22.52 11.34
CA LEU A 76 19.50 -22.13 12.61
C LEU A 76 19.31 -20.61 12.71
N TRP A 77 20.29 -19.83 12.23
CA TRP A 77 20.24 -18.37 12.21
C TRP A 77 19.30 -17.82 11.12
N GLY A 78 19.20 -18.50 9.97
CA GLY A 78 18.24 -18.12 8.94
C GLY A 78 16.78 -18.36 9.37
N VAL A 79 16.49 -19.47 10.07
CA VAL A 79 15.15 -19.72 10.65
C VAL A 79 14.80 -18.66 11.70
N LEU A 80 15.74 -18.33 12.58
CA LEU A 80 15.55 -17.27 13.59
C LEU A 80 15.22 -15.93 12.97
N GLY A 81 15.96 -15.53 11.93
CA GLY A 81 15.68 -14.26 11.26
C GLY A 81 14.37 -14.29 10.47
N LEU A 82 13.96 -15.43 9.89
CA LEU A 82 12.63 -15.57 9.26
C LEU A 82 11.50 -15.38 10.27
N VAL A 83 11.64 -15.91 11.48
CA VAL A 83 10.66 -15.65 12.56
C VAL A 83 10.61 -14.15 12.87
N LEU A 84 11.77 -13.49 12.92
CA LEU A 84 11.84 -12.05 13.20
C LEU A 84 11.23 -11.20 12.07
N THR A 85 11.42 -11.57 10.80
CA THR A 85 10.80 -10.85 9.67
C THR A 85 9.27 -10.96 9.70
N VAL A 86 8.74 -12.15 10.02
CA VAL A 86 7.31 -12.39 10.19
C VAL A 86 6.74 -11.56 11.33
N LEU A 87 7.44 -11.50 12.48
CA LEU A 87 7.01 -10.66 13.60
C LEU A 87 6.94 -9.19 13.21
N VAL A 88 7.97 -8.64 12.57
CA VAL A 88 7.98 -7.24 12.11
C VAL A 88 6.83 -6.97 11.14
N TYR A 89 6.59 -7.86 10.19
CA TYR A 89 5.47 -7.72 9.25
C TYR A 89 4.10 -7.73 9.95
N LEU A 90 3.89 -8.63 10.92
CA LEU A 90 2.65 -8.69 11.69
C LEU A 90 2.44 -7.44 12.54
N PHE A 91 3.50 -6.92 13.17
CA PHE A 91 3.40 -5.67 13.94
C PHE A 91 3.11 -4.46 13.03
N ALA A 92 3.76 -4.36 11.88
CA ALA A 92 3.56 -3.26 10.94
C ALA A 92 2.17 -3.30 10.27
N SER A 93 1.64 -4.49 9.99
CA SER A 93 0.30 -4.67 9.41
C SER A 93 -0.84 -4.54 10.44
N LYS A 94 -0.57 -4.86 11.72
CA LYS A 94 -1.55 -4.75 12.81
C LYS A 94 -1.60 -3.36 13.46
N ALA A 95 -0.70 -2.43 13.09
CA ALA A 95 -0.82 -1.02 13.46
C ALA A 95 -2.15 -0.47 12.90
N ARG A 96 -3.15 -0.46 13.77
CA ARG A 96 -4.57 -0.21 13.48
C ARG A 96 -4.90 1.27 13.59
#